data_AF-A0A645ILJ7-F1
#
_entry.id   AF-A0A645ILJ7-F1
#
_cell.length_a   1.000
_cell.length_b   1.000
_cell.length_c   1.000
_cell.angle_alpha   90.00
_cell.angle_beta   90.00
_cell.angle_gamma   90.00
#
_symmetry.space_group_name_H-M   'P 1'
#
loop_
_entity.id
_entity.type
_entity.pdbx_description
1 polymer ?
#
loop_
_entity_poly.entity_id
_entity_poly.type
_entity_poly.pdbx_seq_one_letter_code
_entity_poly.pdbx_strand_id
1 'polypeptide(L)' 'MLGFQKNRGLRIDHILLSAPLAGRCLAAGIDREMRKRERPSDHAPVTADISD' A
#
# COMPACT_ATOMS: atom_id res chain seq x y z
N MET A 1 -8.63 -21.78 1.47
CA MET A 1 -8.56 -20.38 0.98
C MET A 1 -7.15 -19.87 1.23
N LEU A 2 -6.31 -19.74 0.18
CA LEU A 2 -4.89 -19.32 0.28
C LEU A 2 -4.60 -18.08 -0.59
N GLY A 3 -5.58 -17.19 -0.77
CA GLY A 3 -5.48 -16.05 -1.68
C GLY A 3 -4.28 -15.16 -1.36
N PHE A 4 -4.12 -14.79 -0.09
CA PHE A 4 -3.02 -13.94 0.37
C PHE A 4 -1.63 -14.60 0.22
N GLN A 5 -1.47 -15.86 0.64
CA GLN A 5 -0.19 -16.59 0.50
C GLN A 5 0.17 -16.83 -0.98
N LYS A 6 -0.83 -17.02 -1.84
CA LYS A 6 -0.66 -17.17 -3.30
C LYS A 6 -0.60 -15.84 -4.05
N ASN A 7 -0.60 -14.71 -3.33
CA ASN A 7 -0.59 -13.37 -3.91
C ASN A 7 -1.70 -13.11 -4.94
N ARG A 8 -2.91 -13.60 -4.69
CA ARG A 8 -4.11 -13.44 -5.53
C ARG A 8 -5.01 -12.36 -4.95
N GLY A 9 -4.61 -11.10 -5.12
CA GLY A 9 -5.35 -9.92 -4.65
C GLY A 9 -5.62 -8.93 -5.76
N LEU A 10 -6.24 -7.81 -5.40
CA LEU A 10 -6.48 -6.66 -6.27
C LEU A 10 -5.68 -5.46 -5.73
N ARG A 11 -5.29 -4.54 -6.61
CA ARG A 11 -4.71 -3.24 -6.22
C ARG A 11 -5.79 -2.18 -6.38
N ILE A 12 -6.54 -1.91 -5.29
CA ILE A 12 -7.71 -1.01 -5.32
C ILE A 12 -7.54 0.23 -4.42
N ASP A 13 -6.63 0.20 -3.46
CA ASP A 13 -6.25 1.37 -2.65
C ASP A 13 -5.13 2.15 -3.34
N HIS A 14 -5.30 3.47 -3.48
CA HIS A 14 -4.40 4.33 -4.24
C HIS A 14 -4.15 5.65 -3.51
N ILE A 15 -2.94 6.19 -3.68
CA ILE A 15 -2.59 7.56 -3.30
C ILE A 15 -2.35 8.33 -4.60
N LEU A 16 -3.21 9.29 -4.88
CA LEU A 16 -3.11 10.15 -6.06
C LEU A 16 -2.57 11.52 -5.63
N LEU A 17 -1.48 11.97 -6.26
CA LEU A 17 -0.80 13.22 -5.95
C LEU A 17 -0.99 14.22 -7.10
N SER A 18 -1.10 15.50 -6.78
CA SER A 18 -0.97 16.57 -7.78
C SER A 18 0.47 16.64 -8.30
N ALA A 19 0.68 17.22 -9.48
CA ALA A 19 2.02 17.27 -10.10
C ALA A 19 3.11 17.88 -9.18
N PRO A 20 2.87 18.99 -8.44
CA PRO A 20 3.87 19.52 -7.51
C PRO A 20 4.21 18.56 -6.36
N LEU A 21 3.21 17.84 -5.84
CA LEU A 21 3.39 16.90 -4.73
C LEU A 21 4.05 15.59 -5.20
N ALA A 22 3.74 15.16 -6.42
CA ALA A 22 4.40 14.03 -7.06
C ALA A 22 5.91 14.29 -7.25
N GLY A 23 6.31 15.53 -7.55
CA GLY A 23 7.72 15.93 -7.62
C GLY A 23 8.46 15.86 -6.27
N ARG A 24 7.74 15.75 -5.15
CA ARG A 24 8.26 15.61 -3.78
C ARG A 24 8.13 14.20 -3.22
N CYS A 25 7.60 13.26 -4.00
CA CYS A 25 7.42 11.87 -3.56
C CYS A 25 8.76 11.14 -3.58
N LEU A 26 9.25 10.74 -2.41
CA LEU A 26 10.51 10.02 -2.25
C LEU A 26 10.32 8.50 -2.41
N ALA A 27 9.19 7.98 -1.95
CA ALA A 27 8.86 6.56 -2.05
C ALA A 27 7.34 6.35 -2.01
N ALA A 28 6.88 5.24 -2.58
CA ALA A 28 5.51 4.74 -2.43
C ALA A 28 5.52 3.22 -2.34
N GLY A 29 4.61 2.65 -1.55
CA GLY A 29 4.65 1.22 -1.25
C GLY A 29 3.35 0.62 -0.74
N ILE A 30 3.39 -0.69 -0.53
CA ILE A 30 2.31 -1.48 0.08
C ILE A 30 2.92 -2.24 1.27
N ASP A 31 2.45 -1.98 2.49
CA ASP A 31 2.91 -2.70 3.67
C ASP A 31 2.17 -4.04 3.81
N ARG A 32 2.75 -5.06 3.18
CA ARG A 32 2.22 -6.43 3.20
C ARG A 32 2.42 -7.13 4.54
N GLU A 33 3.36 -6.68 5.37
CA GLU A 33 3.66 -7.33 6.64
C GLU A 33 2.52 -7.10 7.64
N MET A 34 1.87 -5.93 7.62
CA MET A 34 0.67 -5.70 8.43
C MET A 34 -0.47 -6.68 8.12
N ARG A 35 -0.60 -7.13 6.86
CA ARG A 35 -1.62 -8.10 6.45
C ARG A 35 -1.36 -9.53 6.96
N LYS A 36 -0.15 -9.81 7.46
CA LYS A 36 0.25 -11.10 8.07
C LYS A 36 -0.05 -11.21 9.56
N ARG A 37 -0.42 -10.11 10.23
CA ARG A 37 -0.69 -10.09 11.67
C ARG A 37 -1.91 -10.93 12.04
N GLU A 38 -2.11 -11.20 13.33
CA GLU A 38 -3.31 -11.86 13.83
C GLU A 38 -4.55 -10.98 13.58
N ARG A 39 -5.65 -11.59 13.09
CA ARG A 39 -6.92 -10.92 12.75
C ARG A 39 -6.72 -9.60 11.97
N PRO A 40 -6.02 -9.64 10.84
CA PRO A 40 -5.70 -8.43 10.09
C PRO A 40 -6.95 -7.88 9.37
N SER A 41 -6.90 -6.60 8.98
CA SER A 41 -7.80 -6.06 7.95
C SER A 41 -7.71 -6.89 6.67
N ASP A 42 -8.72 -6.84 5.81
CA ASP A 42 -8.69 -7.48 4.50
C ASP A 42 -7.80 -6.76 3.48
N HIS A 43 -7.53 -5.46 3.68
CA HIS A 43 -6.64 -4.64 2.87
C HIS A 43 -5.23 -4.53 3.48
N ALA A 44 -4.23 -4.24 2.64
CA ALA A 44 -2.89 -3.87 3.08
C ALA A 44 -2.72 -2.34 2.99
N PRO A 45 -2.09 -1.68 3.97
CA PRO A 45 -1.83 -0.24 3.90
C PRO A 45 -1.02 0.14 2.66
N VAL A 46 -1.40 1.25 2.02
CA VAL A 46 -0.61 1.92 0.99
C VAL A 46 0.04 3.16 1.59
N THR A 47 1.31 3.41 1.25
CA THR A 47 2.09 4.54 1.80
C THR A 47 2.71 5.36 0.68
N ALA A 48 2.93 6.65 0.96
CA ALA A 48 3.74 7.55 0.15
C ALA A 48 4.54 8.44 1.10
N ASP A 49 5.86 8.47 0.92
CA ASP A 49 6.78 9.31 1.68
C ASP A 49 7.02 10.58 0.89
N ILE A 50 6.67 11.73 1.46
CA ILE A 50 6.74 13.04 0.80
C ILE A 50 7.78 13.89 1.53
N SER A 51 8.71 14.49 0.78
CA SER A 51 9.66 15.45 1.36
C SER A 51 8.95 16.76 1.71
N ASP A 52 9.39 17.45 2.76
CA ASP A 52 8.94 18.81 3.08
C ASP A 52 9.29 19.86 2.00
#